data_AF-A0A2N3DRM0-F1
#
_entry.id   AF-A0A2N3DRM0-F1
#
_cell.length_a   1.000
_cell.length_b   1.000
_cell.length_c   1.000
_cell.angle_alpha   90.00
_cell.angle_beta   90.00
_cell.angle_gamma   90.00
#
_symmetry.space_group_name_H-M   'P 1'
#
loop_
_entity.id
_entity.type
_entity.pdbx_description
1 polymer ?
#
loop_
_entity_poly.entity_id
_entity_poly.type
_entity_poly.pdbx_seq_one_letter_code
_entity_poly.pdbx_strand_id
1 'polypeptide(L)'
;MIDGTAHYTRPDVAAFLAFLNAQEGPRMEELPVADARGMMIAMGKIGDVPRGEIALVEDRTIPGPAGDIVIRVYDNRPDRAAGPVMVFYHGGGFVIGDLETHDPYCAEAARILDMPVIAIDYRLAPE
;
A
#
# COMPACT_ATOMS: atom_id res chain seq x y z
N MET A 1 17.31 13.37 -36.21
CA MET A 1 17.54 14.15 -34.97
C MET A 1 16.62 13.55 -33.92
N ILE A 2 17.14 12.72 -33.03
CA ILE A 2 16.36 12.21 -31.90
C ILE A 2 16.34 13.35 -30.89
N ASP A 3 15.15 13.90 -30.65
CA ASP A 3 14.89 14.90 -29.62
C ASP A 3 15.38 14.35 -28.27
N GLY A 4 16.27 15.09 -27.59
CA GLY A 4 16.95 14.69 -26.36
C GLY A 4 16.05 14.59 -25.12
N THR A 5 14.73 14.52 -25.30
CA THR A 5 13.70 14.43 -24.25
C THR A 5 13.02 13.05 -24.16
N ALA A 6 13.35 12.11 -25.05
CA ALA A 6 12.75 10.78 -25.01
C ALA A 6 13.36 9.92 -23.87
N HIS A 7 12.80 10.05 -22.67
CA HIS A 7 13.10 9.14 -21.57
C HIS A 7 12.56 7.74 -21.87
N TYR A 8 13.40 6.72 -21.71
CA TYR A 8 12.94 5.33 -21.82
C TYR A 8 11.82 5.08 -20.78
N THR A 9 10.68 4.62 -21.28
CA THR A 9 9.55 4.19 -20.47
C THR A 9 9.18 2.78 -20.93
N ARG A 10 9.06 1.82 -20.00
CA ARG A 10 8.63 0.47 -20.36
C ARG A 10 7.23 0.53 -21.03
N PRO A 11 6.93 -0.33 -22.02
CA PRO A 11 5.66 -0.27 -22.74
C PRO A 11 4.40 -0.39 -21.84
N ASP A 12 4.47 -1.23 -20.81
CA ASP A 12 3.40 -1.41 -19.82
C ASP A 12 3.19 -0.17 -18.95
N VAL A 13 4.28 0.45 -18.50
CA VAL A 13 4.23 1.73 -17.77
C VAL A 13 3.67 2.84 -18.65
N ALA A 14 4.08 2.93 -19.92
CA ALA A 14 3.56 3.93 -20.86
C ALA A 14 2.05 3.75 -21.10
N ALA A 15 1.57 2.51 -21.21
CA ALA A 15 0.15 2.20 -21.33
C ALA A 15 -0.63 2.61 -20.07
N PHE A 16 -0.09 2.33 -18.88
CA PHE A 16 -0.71 2.72 -17.62
C PHE A 16 -0.77 4.25 -17.45
N LEU A 17 0.30 4.98 -17.80
CA LEU A 17 0.31 6.44 -17.79
C LEU A 17 -0.70 7.02 -18.79
N ALA A 18 -0.81 6.45 -19.99
CA ALA A 18 -1.82 6.86 -20.97
C ALA A 18 -3.24 6.64 -20.45
N PHE A 19 -3.50 5.51 -19.78
CA PHE A 19 -4.77 5.23 -19.11
C PHE A 19 -5.09 6.26 -18.01
N LEU A 20 -4.11 6.61 -17.16
CA LEU A 20 -4.28 7.62 -16.10
C LEU A 20 -4.53 9.03 -16.69
N ASN A 21 -3.78 9.43 -17.72
CA ASN A 21 -3.93 10.72 -18.38
C ASN A 21 -5.26 10.87 -19.14
N ALA A 22 -5.92 9.75 -19.46
CA ALA A 22 -7.24 9.74 -20.08
C ALA A 22 -8.40 9.83 -19.06
N GLN A 23 -8.13 9.71 -17.76
CA GLN A 23 -9.16 9.88 -16.73
C GLN A 23 -9.53 11.36 -16.61
N GLU A 24 -10.83 11.63 -16.59
CA GLU A 24 -11.37 12.96 -16.29
C GLU A 24 -11.67 13.07 -14.79
N GLY A 25 -11.42 14.24 -14.20
CA GLY A 25 -11.73 14.50 -12.79
C GLY A 25 -10.71 15.41 -12.11
N PRO A 26 -11.00 15.83 -10.86
CA PRO A 26 -10.07 16.59 -10.06
C PRO A 26 -8.84 15.75 -9.72
N ARG A 27 -7.71 16.43 -9.50
CA ARG A 27 -6.51 15.77 -8.99
C ARG A 27 -6.67 15.42 -7.51
N MET A 28 -5.86 14.49 -7.01
CA MET A 28 -5.94 14.04 -5.63
C MET A 28 -5.72 15.18 -4.63
N GLU A 29 -4.85 16.12 -4.95
CA GLU A 29 -4.57 17.31 -4.15
C GLU A 29 -5.68 18.37 -4.18
N GLU A 30 -6.64 18.25 -5.09
CA GLU A 30 -7.79 19.16 -5.23
C GLU A 30 -9.02 18.64 -4.46
N LEU A 31 -8.98 17.39 -3.98
CA LEU A 31 -10.07 16.75 -3.26
C LEU A 31 -10.01 17.02 -1.75
N PRO A 32 -11.16 17.01 -1.06
CA PRO A 32 -11.19 16.84 0.40
C PRO A 32 -10.42 15.58 0.82
N VAL A 33 -9.76 15.62 1.98
CA VAL A 33 -8.87 14.54 2.45
C VAL A 33 -9.56 13.17 2.49
N ALA A 34 -10.81 13.13 2.96
CA ALA A 34 -11.59 11.88 3.01
C ALA A 34 -11.81 11.28 1.60
N ASP A 35 -12.06 12.12 0.60
CA ASP A 35 -12.26 11.69 -0.78
C ASP A 35 -10.94 11.26 -1.43
N ALA A 36 -9.84 11.95 -1.13
CA ALA A 36 -8.50 11.56 -1.58
C ALA A 36 -8.10 10.18 -1.02
N ARG A 37 -8.41 9.89 0.26
CA ARG A 37 -8.22 8.55 0.87
C ARG A 37 -9.04 7.49 0.14
N GLY A 38 -10.32 7.75 -0.11
CA GLY A 38 -11.18 6.86 -0.87
C GLY A 38 -10.68 6.60 -2.30
N MET A 39 -10.16 7.64 -2.96
CA MET A 39 -9.60 7.53 -4.30
C MET A 39 -8.34 6.67 -4.34
N MET A 40 -7.47 6.73 -3.33
CA MET A 40 -6.30 5.86 -3.25
C MET A 40 -6.69 4.37 -3.12
N ILE A 41 -7.70 4.05 -2.31
CA ILE A 41 -8.22 2.68 -2.19
C ILE A 41 -8.76 2.20 -3.55
N ALA A 42 -9.51 3.04 -4.26
CA ALA A 42 -10.06 2.70 -5.57
C ALA A 42 -8.96 2.49 -6.62
N MET A 43 -7.95 3.37 -6.67
CA MET A 43 -6.80 3.26 -7.55
C MET A 43 -5.97 2.00 -7.27
N GLY A 44 -5.80 1.63 -6.00
CA GLY A 44 -5.11 0.38 -5.62
C GLY A 44 -5.77 -0.86 -6.23
N LYS A 45 -7.11 -0.92 -6.30
CA LYS A 45 -7.84 -2.04 -6.92
C LYS A 45 -7.66 -2.14 -8.43
N ILE A 46 -7.22 -1.07 -9.08
CA ILE A 46 -6.94 -1.03 -10.53
C ILE A 46 -5.46 -1.28 -10.79
N GLY A 47 -4.59 -0.69 -9.97
CA GLY A 47 -3.14 -0.66 -10.17
C GLY A 47 -2.38 -1.84 -9.56
N ASP A 48 -3.00 -2.62 -8.69
CA ASP A 48 -2.36 -3.76 -8.02
C ASP A 48 -3.15 -5.06 -8.19
N VAL A 49 -2.45 -6.18 -8.01
CA VAL A 49 -3.06 -7.50 -7.96
C VAL A 49 -3.79 -7.70 -6.63
N PRO A 50 -4.86 -8.51 -6.57
CA PRO A 50 -5.46 -8.89 -5.30
C PRO A 50 -4.43 -9.59 -4.41
N ARG A 51 -4.59 -9.47 -3.08
CA ARG A 51 -3.71 -10.10 -2.07
C ARG A 51 -3.38 -11.56 -2.37
N GLY A 52 -4.37 -12.31 -2.84
CA GLY A 52 -4.28 -13.76 -2.99
C GLY A 52 -4.25 -14.48 -1.64
N GLU A 53 -3.91 -15.77 -1.68
CA GLU A 53 -3.88 -16.64 -0.51
C GLU A 53 -2.61 -16.42 0.32
N ILE A 54 -2.77 -16.43 1.64
CA ILE A 54 -1.69 -16.40 2.63
C ILE A 54 -2.20 -17.06 3.91
N ALA A 55 -1.33 -17.77 4.63
CA ALA A 55 -1.74 -18.61 5.75
C ALA A 55 -2.31 -17.83 6.94
N LEU A 56 -1.78 -16.63 7.20
CA LEU A 56 -2.20 -15.78 8.30
C LEU A 56 -2.33 -14.33 7.83
N VAL A 57 -3.50 -13.74 8.13
CA VAL A 57 -3.75 -12.30 8.12
C VAL A 57 -4.56 -11.99 9.37
N GLU A 58 -4.01 -11.21 10.29
CA GLU A 58 -4.65 -10.94 11.58
C GLU A 58 -4.45 -9.49 12.01
N ASP A 59 -5.56 -8.82 12.32
CA ASP A 59 -5.53 -7.49 12.91
C ASP A 59 -5.33 -7.58 14.42
N ARG A 60 -4.41 -6.77 14.93
CA ARG A 60 -4.10 -6.64 16.36
C ARG A 60 -3.96 -5.17 16.73
N THR A 61 -3.83 -4.94 18.03
CA THR A 61 -3.63 -3.61 18.59
C THR A 61 -2.42 -3.61 19.50
N ILE A 62 -1.61 -2.55 19.41
CA ILE A 62 -0.46 -2.33 20.31
C ILE A 62 -0.57 -0.96 21.01
N PRO A 63 -0.05 -0.81 22.24
CA PRO A 63 -0.02 0.48 22.91
C PRO A 63 0.81 1.50 22.13
N GLY A 64 0.27 2.70 21.93
CA GLY A 64 0.96 3.83 21.32
C GLY A 64 0.96 5.08 22.20
N PRO A 65 1.75 6.11 21.83
CA PRO A 65 1.92 7.32 22.64
C PRO A 65 0.68 8.23 22.69
N ALA A 66 -0.30 8.03 21.82
CA ALA A 66 -1.53 8.82 21.72
C ALA A 66 -2.79 7.94 21.73
N GLY A 67 -2.69 6.76 22.34
CA GLY A 67 -3.67 5.69 22.24
C GLY A 67 -3.14 4.50 21.45
N ASP A 68 -3.98 3.50 21.36
CA ASP A 68 -3.72 2.23 20.70
C ASP A 68 -3.48 2.40 19.19
N ILE A 69 -2.55 1.62 18.63
CA ILE A 69 -2.22 1.57 17.21
C ILE A 69 -2.69 0.23 16.65
N VAL A 70 -3.49 0.27 15.59
CA VAL A 70 -3.88 -0.94 14.86
C VAL A 70 -2.70 -1.42 14.01
N ILE A 71 -2.50 -2.73 14.00
CA ILE A 71 -1.50 -3.39 13.16
C ILE A 71 -2.15 -4.57 12.45
N ARG A 72 -1.62 -4.93 11.28
CA ARG A 72 -1.96 -6.19 10.61
C ARG A 72 -0.74 -7.07 10.48
N VAL A 73 -0.85 -8.30 10.96
CA VAL A 73 0.19 -9.33 10.87
C VAL A 73 -0.10 -10.22 9.68
N TYR A 74 0.89 -10.37 8.80
CA TYR A 74 0.88 -11.29 7.68
C TYR A 74 1.96 -12.34 7.90
N ASP A 75 1.62 -13.61 7.66
CA ASP A 75 2.60 -14.69 7.66
C ASP A 75 2.18 -15.78 6.66
N ASN A 76 3.14 -16.26 5.88
CA ASN A 76 2.92 -17.39 4.97
C ASN A 76 2.89 -18.75 5.71
N ARG A 77 3.04 -18.73 7.04
CA ARG A 77 2.97 -19.92 7.91
C ARG A 77 2.04 -19.64 9.10
N PRO A 78 1.25 -20.64 9.55
CA PRO A 78 0.43 -20.48 10.75
C PRO A 78 1.28 -20.42 12.03
N ASP A 79 2.43 -21.11 12.04
CA ASP A 79 3.37 -21.17 13.16
C ASP A 79 4.82 -21.09 12.64
N ARG A 80 5.70 -20.43 13.40
CA ARG A 80 7.14 -20.39 13.11
C ARG A 80 8.00 -20.30 14.36
N ALA A 81 9.26 -20.71 14.23
CA ALA A 81 10.28 -20.42 15.23
C ALA A 81 10.69 -18.94 15.22
N ALA A 82 11.36 -18.49 16.28
CA ALA A 82 11.86 -17.12 16.37
C ALA A 82 12.78 -16.76 15.21
N GLY A 83 12.66 -15.54 14.70
CA GLY A 83 13.39 -15.05 13.54
C GLY A 83 13.15 -13.57 13.30
N PRO A 84 13.68 -13.03 12.19
CA PRO A 84 13.45 -11.64 11.81
C PRO A 84 11.97 -11.39 11.47
N VAL A 85 11.57 -10.13 11.60
CA VAL A 85 10.22 -9.64 11.26
C VAL A 85 10.40 -8.35 10.48
N MET A 86 9.62 -8.16 9.40
CA MET A 86 9.52 -6.87 8.72
C MET A 86 8.44 -6.03 9.38
N VAL A 87 8.81 -4.82 9.81
CA VAL A 87 7.83 -3.79 10.21
C VAL A 87 7.63 -2.87 9.01
N PHE A 88 6.40 -2.79 8.52
CA PHE A 88 6.03 -2.07 7.32
C PHE A 88 5.19 -0.83 7.66
N TYR A 89 5.55 0.29 7.04
CA TYR A 89 4.81 1.56 7.11
C TYR A 89 4.32 1.90 5.71
N HIS A 90 3.01 2.04 5.54
CA HIS A 90 2.41 2.30 4.24
C HIS A 90 2.80 3.69 3.70
N GLY A 91 2.84 3.82 2.37
CA GLY A 91 3.03 5.10 1.70
C GLY A 91 1.75 5.96 1.72
N GLY A 92 1.82 7.13 1.08
CA GLY A 92 0.70 8.07 0.99
C GLY A 92 0.95 9.43 1.64
N GLY A 93 2.22 9.84 1.75
CA GLY A 93 2.59 11.19 2.18
C GLY A 93 2.16 11.54 3.61
N PHE A 94 1.92 10.53 4.46
CA PHE A 94 1.36 10.65 5.81
C PHE A 94 -0.06 11.23 5.87
N VAL A 95 -0.79 11.30 4.75
CA VAL A 95 -2.14 11.86 4.67
C VAL A 95 -3.16 10.83 4.18
N ILE A 96 -2.75 10.01 3.21
CA ILE A 96 -3.55 8.94 2.61
C ILE A 96 -2.86 7.59 2.80
N GLY A 97 -3.56 6.53 2.44
CA GLY A 97 -3.14 5.16 2.67
C GLY A 97 -3.60 4.66 4.04
N ASP A 98 -3.69 3.35 4.14
CA ASP A 98 -4.10 2.57 5.31
C ASP A 98 -3.64 1.11 5.12
N LEU A 99 -4.04 0.23 6.04
CA LEU A 99 -3.76 -1.21 5.95
C LEU A 99 -4.32 -1.88 4.68
N GLU A 100 -5.43 -1.39 4.13
CA GLU A 100 -6.08 -1.98 2.96
C GLU A 100 -5.35 -1.59 1.66
N THR A 101 -4.90 -0.34 1.56
CA THR A 101 -4.18 0.15 0.35
C THR A 101 -2.89 -0.61 0.05
N HIS A 102 -2.29 -1.25 1.04
CA HIS A 102 -1.04 -2.01 0.90
C HIS A 102 -1.18 -3.48 1.33
N ASP A 103 -2.41 -3.97 1.51
CA ASP A 103 -2.69 -5.36 1.89
C ASP A 103 -2.08 -6.37 0.90
N PRO A 104 -2.20 -6.18 -0.43
CA PRO A 104 -1.58 -7.09 -1.38
C PRO A 104 -0.05 -7.11 -1.31
N TYR A 105 0.58 -5.94 -1.21
CA TYR A 105 2.03 -5.82 -1.09
C TYR A 105 2.55 -6.51 0.19
N CYS A 106 1.90 -6.29 1.33
CA CYS A 106 2.33 -6.89 2.60
C CYS A 106 2.25 -8.42 2.57
N ALA A 107 1.18 -8.97 2.00
CA ALA A 107 1.06 -10.41 1.83
C ALA A 107 2.10 -10.96 0.85
N GLU A 108 2.36 -10.27 -0.27
CA GLU A 108 3.35 -10.72 -1.24
C GLU A 108 4.77 -10.67 -0.66
N ALA A 109 5.10 -9.63 0.10
CA ALA A 109 6.36 -9.55 0.82
C ALA A 109 6.52 -10.70 1.83
N ALA A 110 5.46 -11.01 2.59
CA ALA A 110 5.47 -12.14 3.53
C ALA A 110 5.67 -13.49 2.82
N ARG A 111 5.05 -13.67 1.64
CA ARG A 111 5.21 -14.87 0.80
C ARG A 111 6.61 -15.01 0.23
N ILE A 112 7.11 -13.98 -0.45
CA ILE A 112 8.41 -14.02 -1.15
C ILE A 112 9.57 -14.13 -0.16
N LEU A 113 9.50 -13.40 0.96
CA LEU A 113 10.56 -13.38 1.97
C LEU A 113 10.44 -14.52 2.99
N ASP A 114 9.30 -15.22 3.02
CA ASP A 114 8.97 -16.26 4.01
C ASP A 114 9.18 -15.77 5.46
N MET A 115 8.79 -14.53 5.72
CA MET A 115 9.01 -13.81 6.97
C MET A 115 7.72 -13.09 7.40
N PRO A 116 7.44 -12.95 8.71
CA PRO A 116 6.28 -12.19 9.15
C PRO A 116 6.42 -10.72 8.75
N VAL A 117 5.30 -10.13 8.36
CA VAL A 117 5.17 -8.70 8.08
C VAL A 117 4.17 -8.11 9.04
N ILE A 118 4.56 -7.06 9.76
CA ILE A 118 3.67 -6.28 10.62
C ILE A 118 3.47 -4.92 9.95
N ALA A 119 2.31 -4.72 9.34
CA ALA A 119 1.91 -3.43 8.79
C ALA A 119 1.34 -2.54 9.90
N ILE A 120 1.74 -1.27 9.93
CA ILE A 120 1.36 -0.31 10.96
C ILE A 120 0.33 0.69 10.41
N ASP A 121 -0.84 0.78 11.06
CA ASP A 121 -1.87 1.79 10.79
C ASP A 121 -1.58 3.05 11.60
N TYR A 122 -0.60 3.83 11.13
CA TYR A 122 -0.15 5.02 11.85
C TYR A 122 -1.15 6.18 11.69
N ARG A 123 -1.16 7.10 12.66
CA ARG A 123 -2.01 8.31 12.58
C ARG A 123 -1.64 9.17 11.36
N LEU A 124 -2.67 9.64 10.66
CA LEU A 124 -2.53 10.45 9.46
C LEU A 124 -2.72 11.93 9.77
N ALA A 125 -2.04 12.76 9.01
CA ALA A 125 -2.33 14.18 8.88
C ALA A 125 -3.55 14.39 7.95
N PRO A 126 -4.22 15.56 8.02
CA PRO A 126 -3.92 16.74 8.84
C PRO A 126 -4.55 16.76 10.25
N GLU A 127 -5.23 15.68 10.68
CA GLU A 127 -5.87 15.58 11.99
C GLU A 127 -4.92 15.78 13.19
#